data_AF-A0A7C5JAW9-F1
#
_entry.id   AF-A0A7C5JAW9-F1
#
_cell.length_a   1.000
_cell.length_b   1.000
_cell.length_c   1.000
_cell.angle_alpha   90.00
_cell.angle_beta   90.00
_cell.angle_gamma   90.00
#
_symmetry.space_group_name_H-M   'P 1'
#
loop_
_entity.id
_entity.type
_entity.pdbx_description
1 polymer ?
#
loop_
_entity_poly.entity_id
_entity_poly.type
_entity_poly.pdbx_seq_one_letter_code
_entity_poly.pdbx_strand_id
1 'polypeptide(L)'
;MNFFQSLPDGWTIYVWMVAGGLIIVAAIIGIRWAHQNEQFDEDIKYLVFDEEDRDKMSPEEFAKAQEVLKKQVERRKEILKEKEEAKARQHEKG
;
A
#
# COMPACT_ATOMS: atom_id res chain seq x y z
N MET A 1 -19.72 32.35 22.81
CA MET A 1 -19.05 32.24 21.49
C MET A 1 -18.01 33.35 21.27
N ASN A 2 -17.24 33.78 22.28
CA ASN A 2 -16.27 34.89 22.15
C ASN A 2 -14.79 34.45 22.10
N PHE A 3 -14.52 33.15 22.19
CA PHE A 3 -13.14 32.63 22.28
C PHE A 3 -12.31 32.94 21.02
N PHE A 4 -12.90 32.77 19.84
CA PHE A 4 -12.20 33.05 18.57
C PHE A 4 -11.97 34.54 18.32
N GLN A 5 -12.76 35.42 18.95
CA GLN A 5 -12.61 36.88 18.85
C GLN A 5 -11.59 37.44 19.84
N SER A 6 -11.23 36.69 20.89
CA SER A 6 -10.16 37.05 21.83
C SER A 6 -8.77 36.60 21.39
N LEU A 7 -8.66 35.87 20.28
CA LEU A 7 -7.37 35.40 19.78
C LEU A 7 -6.63 36.52 19.04
N PRO A 8 -5.31 36.65 19.23
CA PRO A 8 -4.50 37.61 18.47
C PRO A 8 -4.63 37.39 16.96
N ASP A 9 -4.60 38.49 16.20
CA ASP A 9 -4.57 38.42 14.74
C ASP A 9 -3.42 37.51 14.27
N GLY A 10 -3.73 36.61 13.34
CA GLY A 10 -2.78 35.63 12.82
C GLY A 10 -2.81 34.25 13.48
N TRP A 11 -3.67 33.98 14.47
CA TRP A 11 -3.76 32.65 15.10
C TRP A 11 -4.06 31.50 14.12
N THR A 12 -4.75 31.82 13.01
CA THR A 12 -5.12 30.86 11.96
C THR A 12 -3.92 30.18 11.33
N ILE A 13 -2.76 30.85 11.22
CA ILE A 13 -1.57 30.25 10.62
C ILE A 13 -1.07 29.04 11.42
N TYR A 14 -1.16 29.11 12.75
CA TYR A 14 -0.73 28.01 13.61
C TYR A 14 -1.65 26.80 13.46
N VAL A 15 -2.96 27.01 13.26
CA VAL A 15 -3.90 25.92 12.96
C VAL A 15 -3.55 25.26 11.63
N TRP A 16 -3.25 26.04 10.59
CA TRP A 16 -2.83 25.52 9.30
C TRP A 16 -1.51 24.75 9.37
N MET A 17 -0.55 25.21 10.18
CA MET A 17 0.69 24.50 10.42
C MET A 17 0.45 23.13 11.09
N VAL A 18 -0.41 23.07 12.11
CA VAL A 18 -0.76 21.81 12.78
C VAL A 18 -1.49 20.88 11.80
N ALA A 19 -2.46 21.40 11.06
CA ALA A 19 -3.18 20.62 10.05
C ALA A 19 -2.24 20.06 8.99
N GLY A 20 -1.33 20.87 8.45
CA GLY A 20 -0.32 20.43 7.49
C GLY A 20 0.61 19.37 8.06
N GLY A 21 1.07 19.54 9.31
CA GLY A 21 1.88 18.54 10.00
C GLY A 21 1.15 17.21 10.18
N LEU A 22 -0.12 17.24 10.56
CA LEU A 22 -0.95 16.04 10.70
C LEU A 22 -1.17 15.31 9.37
N ILE A 23 -1.35 16.06 8.27
CA ILE A 23 -1.47 15.46 6.93
C ILE A 23 -0.18 14.71 6.56
N ILE A 24 0.99 15.30 6.81
CA ILE A 24 2.28 14.66 6.54
C ILE A 24 2.43 13.38 7.38
N VAL A 25 2.12 13.44 8.68
CA VAL A 25 2.17 12.27 9.57
C VAL A 25 1.22 11.17 9.10
N ALA A 26 -0.02 11.53 8.73
CA ALA A 26 -0.98 10.58 8.20
C ALA A 26 -0.49 9.94 6.89
N ALA A 27 0.12 10.72 6.00
CA ALA A 27 0.72 10.19 4.77
C ALA A 27 1.87 9.21 5.06
N ILE A 28 2.76 9.52 6.00
CA ILE A 28 3.86 8.61 6.39
C ILE A 28 3.31 7.29 6.97
N ILE A 29 2.30 7.36 7.84
CA ILE A 29 1.64 6.18 8.40
C ILE A 29 0.97 5.37 7.28
N GLY A 30 0.25 6.04 6.38
CA GLY A 30 -0.41 5.41 5.24
C GLY A 30 0.58 4.71 4.32
N ILE A 31 1.69 5.36 3.98
CA ILE A 31 2.76 4.78 3.15
C ILE A 31 3.41 3.59 3.85
N ARG A 32 3.72 3.70 5.15
CA ARG A 32 4.31 2.61 5.92
C ARG A 32 3.37 1.41 6.01
N TRP A 33 2.08 1.64 6.22
CA TRP A 33 1.07 0.59 6.21
C TRP A 33 0.95 -0.06 4.83
N ALA A 34 0.84 0.74 3.77
CA ALA A 34 0.74 0.24 2.40
C ALA A 34 1.98 -0.57 1.97
N HIS A 35 3.18 -0.16 2.39
CA HIS A 35 4.41 -0.93 2.19
C HIS A 35 4.38 -2.28 2.93
N GLN A 36 3.87 -2.32 4.17
CA GLN A 36 3.74 -3.58 4.93
C GLN A 36 2.64 -4.51 4.39
N ASN A 37 1.68 -3.97 3.65
CA ASN A 37 0.55 -4.73 3.09
C ASN A 37 0.69 -4.94 1.57
N GLU A 38 1.91 -4.82 1.03
CA GLU A 38 2.22 -5.09 -0.38
C GLU A 38 1.35 -4.27 -1.37
N GLN A 39 0.85 -3.09 -0.96
CA GLN A 39 -0.05 -2.26 -1.78
C GLN A 39 0.68 -1.45 -2.85
N PHE A 40 1.98 -1.24 -2.67
CA PHE A 40 2.89 -0.62 -3.64
C PHE A 40 3.73 -1.64 -4.41
N ASP A 41 3.31 -2.90 -4.43
CA ASP A 41 4.00 -3.89 -5.26
C ASP A 41 3.92 -3.42 -6.72
N GLU A 42 5.03 -3.49 -7.44
CA GLU A 42 5.25 -2.97 -8.80
C GLU A 42 4.31 -3.60 -9.87
N ASP A 43 3.33 -4.37 -9.43
CA ASP A 43 2.44 -5.23 -10.18
C ASP A 43 1.16 -4.60 -10.70
N ILE A 44 0.80 -3.38 -10.26
CA ILE A 44 -0.30 -2.64 -10.93
C ILE A 44 -0.01 -2.49 -12.43
N LYS A 45 1.28 -2.37 -12.82
CA LYS A 45 1.64 -2.26 -14.22
C LYS A 45 1.44 -3.57 -14.99
N TYR A 46 1.51 -4.73 -14.33
CA TYR A 46 1.45 -6.05 -15.00
C TYR A 46 0.13 -6.81 -14.76
N LEU A 47 -0.69 -6.37 -13.81
CA LEU A 47 -2.04 -6.89 -13.55
C LEU A 47 -3.06 -6.58 -14.67
N VAL A 48 -2.74 -5.63 -15.55
CA VAL A 48 -3.62 -5.18 -16.64
C VAL A 48 -3.31 -5.89 -17.98
N PHE A 49 -2.22 -6.65 -18.06
CA PHE A 49 -1.83 -7.32 -19.31
C PHE A 49 -2.15 -8.81 -19.28
N ASP A 50 -3.19 -9.17 -20.02
CA ASP A 50 -3.62 -10.53 -20.33
C ASP A 50 -2.86 -11.09 -21.56
N GLU A 51 -2.98 -12.40 -21.82
CA GLU A 51 -2.32 -13.05 -22.97
C GLU A 51 -2.71 -12.44 -24.32
N GLU A 52 -3.87 -11.78 -24.39
CA GLU A 52 -4.39 -11.08 -25.57
C GLU A 52 -3.65 -9.75 -25.85
N ASP A 53 -2.98 -9.18 -24.85
CA ASP A 53 -2.19 -7.95 -24.96
C ASP A 53 -0.72 -8.19 -25.34
N ARG A 54 -0.36 -9.43 -25.71
CA ARG A 54 0.99 -9.82 -26.15
C ARG A 54 1.51 -8.97 -27.32
N ASP A 55 0.62 -8.53 -28.20
CA ASP A 55 0.96 -7.72 -29.38
C ASP A 55 1.19 -6.23 -29.05
N LYS A 56 0.84 -5.80 -27.82
CA LYS A 56 1.02 -4.42 -27.34
C LYS A 56 2.34 -4.21 -26.59
N MET A 57 3.17 -5.25 -26.44
CA MET A 57 4.43 -5.21 -25.71
C MET A 57 5.56 -5.81 -26.53
N SER A 58 6.79 -5.35 -26.26
CA SER A 58 7.97 -6.00 -26.84
C SER A 58 8.17 -7.40 -26.23
N PRO A 59 8.80 -8.36 -26.96
CA PRO A 59 9.05 -9.70 -26.45
C PRO A 59 9.83 -9.74 -25.11
N GLU A 60 10.69 -8.74 -24.89
CA GLU A 60 11.46 -8.57 -23.64
C GLU A 60 10.57 -8.14 -22.47
N GLU A 61 9.61 -7.23 -22.70
CA GLU A 61 8.65 -6.80 -21.69
C GLU A 61 7.67 -7.93 -21.33
N PHE A 62 7.25 -8.73 -22.30
CA PHE A 62 6.40 -9.89 -22.06
C PHE A 62 7.11 -10.97 -21.22
N ALA A 63 8.39 -11.23 -21.49
CA ALA A 63 9.19 -12.16 -20.68
C ALA A 63 9.31 -11.68 -19.23
N LYS A 64 9.54 -10.37 -19.03
CA LYS A 64 9.59 -9.77 -17.69
C LYS A 64 8.23 -9.85 -16.98
N ALA A 65 7.13 -9.60 -17.69
CA ALA A 65 5.78 -9.73 -17.14
C ALA A 65 5.48 -11.15 -16.66
N GLN A 66 5.88 -12.18 -17.42
CA GLN A 66 5.72 -13.58 -16.98
C GLN A 66 6.59 -13.94 -15.76
N GLU A 67 7.82 -13.43 -15.69
CA GLU A 67 8.69 -13.63 -14.52
C GLU A 67 8.06 -13.03 -13.25
N VAL A 68 7.55 -11.81 -13.37
CA VAL A 68 6.87 -11.08 -12.31
C VAL A 68 5.60 -11.81 -11.86
N LEU A 69 4.79 -12.29 -12.81
CA LEU A 69 3.56 -13.04 -12.50
C LEU A 69 3.84 -14.35 -11.76
N LYS A 70 4.93 -15.06 -12.11
CA LYS A 70 5.37 -16.24 -11.36
C LYS A 70 5.75 -15.89 -9.92
N LYS A 71 6.54 -14.83 -9.72
CA LYS A 71 6.93 -14.36 -8.37
C LYS A 71 5.70 -14.00 -7.53
N GLN A 72 4.70 -13.34 -8.11
CA GLN A 72 3.43 -13.04 -7.42
C GLN A 72 2.68 -14.29 -6.99
N VAL A 73 2.55 -15.28 -7.88
CA VAL A 73 1.83 -16.52 -7.56
C VAL A 73 2.55 -17.29 -6.46
N GLU A 74 3.89 -17.32 -6.48
CA GLU A 74 4.71 -17.91 -5.42
C GLU A 74 4.52 -17.17 -4.09
N ARG A 75 4.60 -15.84 -4.09
CA ARG A 75 4.39 -15.01 -2.90
C ARG A 75 3.00 -15.20 -2.29
N ARG A 76 1.95 -15.25 -3.12
CA ARG A 76 0.58 -15.54 -2.63
C ARG A 76 0.49 -16.92 -1.99
N LYS A 77 1.15 -17.94 -2.54
CA LYS A 77 1.19 -19.29 -1.95
C LYS A 77 1.91 -19.29 -0.60
N GLU A 78 3.03 -18.58 -0.48
CA GLU A 78 3.75 -18.44 0.80
C GLU A 78 2.89 -17.78 1.87
N ILE A 79 2.23 -16.65 1.55
CA ILE A 79 1.35 -15.93 2.48
C ILE A 79 0.16 -16.81 2.90
N LEU A 80 -0.45 -17.56 1.97
CA LEU A 80 -1.54 -18.47 2.29
C LEU A 80 -1.07 -19.58 3.24
N LYS A 81 0.09 -20.18 2.97
CA LYS A 81 0.69 -21.20 3.82
C LYS A 81 1.02 -20.67 5.22
N GLU A 82 1.62 -19.49 5.32
CA GLU A 82 1.90 -18.85 6.62
C GLU A 82 0.63 -18.57 7.41
N LYS A 83 -0.45 -18.12 6.74
CA LYS A 83 -1.77 -17.91 7.36
C LYS A 83 -2.40 -19.22 7.84
N GLU A 84 -2.28 -20.29 7.08
CA GLU A 84 -2.76 -21.62 7.46
C GLU A 84 -2.00 -22.16 8.67
N GLU A 85 -0.66 -22.05 8.66
CA GLU A 85 0.19 -22.45 9.79
C GLU A 85 -0.03 -21.58 11.04
N ALA A 86 -0.30 -20.29 10.88
CA ALA A 86 -0.67 -19.42 12.00
C ALA A 86 -2.02 -19.80 12.60
N LYS A 87 -3.01 -20.14 11.78
CA LYS A 87 -4.32 -20.62 12.25
C LYS A 87 -4.22 -21.96 12.96
N ALA A 88 -3.45 -22.91 12.41
CA ALA A 88 -3.23 -24.21 13.04
C ALA A 88 -2.58 -24.07 14.44
N ARG A 89 -1.55 -23.22 14.57
CA ARG A 89 -0.90 -22.92 15.85
C ARG A 89 -1.79 -22.22 16.87
N GLN A 90 -2.79 -21.45 16.42
CA GLN A 90 -3.79 -20.87 17.32
C GLN A 90 -4.80 -21.92 17.80
N HIS A 91 -5.17 -22.87 16.94
CA HIS A 91 -6.09 -23.97 17.27
C HIS A 91 -5.48 -25.02 18.22
N GLU A 92 -4.16 -25.21 18.21
CA GLU A 92 -3.45 -26.10 19.16
C GLU A 92 -3.25 -25.49 20.56
N LYS A 93 -3.36 -24.17 20.70
CA LYS A 93 -3.08 -23.44 21.95
C LYS A 93 -4.32 -22.98 22.73
N GLY A 94 -5.52 -23.14 22.18
CA GLY A 94 -6.81 -22.84 22.82
C GLY A 94 -7.50 -24.11 23.28
#